data_AF-A0A964P6T3-F1
#
_entry.id   AF-A0A964P6T3-F1
#
_cell.length_a   1.000
_cell.length_b   1.000
_cell.length_c   1.000
_cell.angle_alpha   90.00
_cell.angle_beta   90.00
_cell.angle_gamma   90.00
#
_symmetry.space_group_name_H-M   'P 1'
#
loop_
_entity.id
_entity.type
_entity.pdbx_description
1 polymer ?
#
loop_
_entity_poly.entity_id
_entity_poly.type
_entity_poly.pdbx_seq_one_letter_code
_entity_poly.pdbx_strand_id
1 'polypeptide(L)'
;MKRIILTALSLAFLLVLGGVSSANDKKATFGALEAMSAEAAKAKLAAWLTEVGKSDQATLQKLDAIWKDNQRTILDRAADSFALGDAVAAKLMQEARDPQAPAPIVVPTVFKNEKASAFYRANLGLMYARALINRRVYEEALDTLKLFGADQCVDPSAYLFHRAVCEHAMQRKVDAGKTIGRLLEEALQISPDRYKTVATLMLLDMHTWKDKDLGDIARKMDNIERRLDIARGGPETHRQQREVLNRLDELIKKLENQNKKKPGDPKDGDPKDGPPKDGQGDECPDGGGKPGPGSSGPPDGVNPPSSPANDIGNPGGAGKTGAVDPQKFKKLVADWGRLPPGEQRQALQELTRGMAPRYRESIENYFRNLTNPALNRK
;
A
#
# COMPACT_ATOMS: atom_id res chain seq x y z
N MET A 1 -0.94 83.00 9.16
CA MET A 1 -2.01 82.79 8.16
C MET A 1 -1.38 82.32 6.86
N LYS A 2 -1.94 81.26 6.27
CA LYS A 2 -1.89 80.79 4.87
C LYS A 2 -0.51 80.65 4.17
N ARG A 3 -0.13 79.39 4.00
CA ARG A 3 0.83 78.86 3.01
C ARG A 3 0.18 78.74 1.61
N ILE A 4 1.01 78.33 0.64
CA ILE A 4 0.78 77.93 -0.78
C ILE A 4 1.31 79.04 -1.71
N ILE A 5 2.34 78.84 -2.55
CA ILE A 5 2.35 78.10 -3.84
C ILE A 5 3.74 77.50 -4.18
N LEU A 6 3.67 76.43 -4.99
CA LEU A 6 4.61 75.49 -5.62
C LEU A 6 5.88 76.02 -6.33
N THR A 7 6.93 75.17 -6.39
CA THR A 7 7.59 74.53 -7.58
C THR A 7 8.75 73.64 -7.07
N ALA A 8 8.72 72.31 -7.23
CA ALA A 8 9.21 71.45 -8.33
C ALA A 8 10.73 71.07 -8.29
N LEU A 9 10.95 69.74 -8.38
CA LEU A 9 12.12 68.99 -8.90
C LEU A 9 13.18 68.39 -7.93
N SER A 10 13.35 67.06 -8.04
CA SER A 10 14.52 66.19 -7.73
C SER A 10 14.92 66.00 -6.25
N LEU A 11 15.41 64.86 -5.74
CA LEU A 11 16.20 63.77 -6.31
C LEU A 11 16.16 62.52 -5.37
N ALA A 12 16.27 61.33 -5.97
CA ALA A 12 16.81 60.06 -5.44
C ALA A 12 16.13 59.34 -4.26
N PHE A 13 15.42 58.24 -4.56
CA PHE A 13 15.29 57.12 -3.61
C PHE A 13 16.01 55.89 -4.19
N LEU A 14 16.97 55.38 -3.42
CA LEU A 14 17.83 54.24 -3.73
C LEU A 14 17.00 52.96 -3.91
N LEU A 15 17.22 52.30 -5.05
CA LEU A 15 16.80 50.93 -5.33
C LEU A 15 17.64 49.97 -4.48
N VAL A 16 17.05 49.39 -3.43
CA VAL A 16 17.61 48.20 -2.78
C VAL A 16 17.11 46.98 -3.54
N LEU A 17 18.08 46.24 -4.08
CA LEU A 17 17.96 44.97 -4.77
C LEU A 17 17.24 43.93 -3.88
N GLY A 18 15.92 43.81 -4.05
CA GLY A 18 15.18 42.61 -3.68
C GLY A 18 15.45 41.56 -4.74
N GLY A 19 16.32 40.60 -4.43
CA GLY A 19 16.51 39.40 -5.25
C GLY A 19 15.19 38.64 -5.33
N VAL A 20 14.49 38.78 -6.45
CA VAL A 20 13.39 37.91 -6.84
C VAL A 20 14.00 36.53 -7.03
N SER A 21 13.86 35.66 -6.03
CA SER A 21 13.96 34.23 -6.27
C SER A 21 12.87 33.89 -7.27
N SER A 22 13.25 33.36 -8.43
CA SER A 22 12.33 32.82 -9.41
C SER A 22 11.52 31.70 -8.76
N ALA A 23 10.37 32.06 -8.20
CA ALA A 23 9.28 31.13 -8.00
C ALA A 23 8.91 30.66 -9.40
N ASN A 24 9.21 29.39 -9.68
CA ASN A 24 8.74 28.73 -10.88
C ASN A 24 7.21 28.72 -10.77
N ASP A 25 6.53 29.66 -11.44
CA ASP A 25 5.08 29.80 -11.47
C ASP A 25 4.46 28.56 -12.13
N LYS A 26 4.41 27.46 -11.38
CA LYS A 26 3.52 26.34 -11.70
C LYS A 26 2.12 26.85 -11.41
N LYS A 27 1.33 27.07 -12.47
CA LYS A 27 -0.12 27.29 -12.34
C LYS A 27 -0.68 26.15 -11.49
N ALA A 28 -1.09 26.47 -10.26
CA ALA A 28 -1.84 25.56 -9.42
C ALA A 28 -3.06 25.09 -10.23
N THR A 29 -3.06 23.82 -10.60
CA THR A 29 -4.21 23.21 -11.28
C THR A 29 -5.24 22.95 -10.19
N PHE A 30 -6.46 23.46 -10.35
CA PHE A 30 -7.53 23.25 -9.37
C PHE A 30 -7.71 21.75 -9.10
N GLY A 31 -7.50 21.33 -7.85
CA GLY A 31 -7.56 19.92 -7.43
C GLY A 31 -6.21 19.16 -7.40
N ALA A 32 -5.09 19.75 -7.87
CA ALA A 32 -3.79 19.10 -7.74
C ALA A 32 -3.21 19.26 -6.32
N LEU A 33 -2.68 18.17 -5.76
CA LEU A 33 -1.98 18.18 -4.48
C LEU A 33 -0.51 18.58 -4.68
N GLU A 34 -0.01 19.42 -3.78
CA GLU A 34 1.38 19.85 -3.76
C GLU A 34 2.12 19.23 -2.57
N ALA A 35 3.32 18.72 -2.84
CA ALA A 35 4.22 18.26 -1.79
C ALA A 35 4.92 19.46 -1.16
N MET A 36 5.11 19.43 0.16
CA MET A 36 5.86 20.46 0.86
C MET A 36 7.34 20.37 0.49
N SER A 37 7.99 21.51 0.21
CA SER A 37 9.44 21.51 -0.01
C SER A 37 10.20 21.12 1.26
N ALA A 38 11.43 20.63 1.11
CA ALA A 38 12.24 20.23 2.25
C ALA A 38 12.53 21.42 3.18
N GLU A 39 12.76 22.61 2.60
CA GLU A 39 13.01 23.85 3.32
C GLU A 39 11.79 24.29 4.11
N ALA A 40 10.60 24.23 3.50
CA ALA A 40 9.35 24.57 4.16
C ALA A 40 9.00 23.58 5.29
N ALA A 41 9.24 22.29 5.08
CA ALA A 41 9.03 21.26 6.09
C ALA A 41 9.99 21.44 7.28
N LYS A 42 11.28 21.69 7.03
CA LYS A 42 12.26 22.00 8.07
C LYS A 42 11.87 23.25 8.86
N ALA A 43 11.43 24.31 8.18
CA ALA A 43 11.02 25.56 8.84
C ALA A 43 9.80 25.32 9.76
N LYS A 44 8.78 24.59 9.30
CA LYS A 44 7.61 24.23 10.13
C LYS A 44 8.01 23.37 11.34
N LEU A 45 8.97 22.46 11.17
CA LEU A 45 9.49 21.65 12.28
C LEU A 45 10.29 22.46 13.30
N ALA A 46 11.12 23.40 12.85
CA ALA A 46 11.82 24.30 13.76
C ALA A 46 10.85 25.18 14.56
N ALA A 47 9.79 25.67 13.91
CA ALA A 47 8.71 26.41 14.57
C ALA A 47 7.98 25.53 15.60
N TRP A 48 7.62 24.29 15.23
CA TRP A 48 7.00 23.35 16.15
C TRP A 48 7.91 22.97 17.33
N LEU A 49 9.21 22.76 17.10
CA LEU A 49 10.17 22.51 18.18
C LEU A 49 10.22 23.69 19.17
N THR A 50 10.14 24.92 18.67
CA THR A 50 10.05 26.11 19.51
C THR A 50 8.75 26.15 20.32
N GLU A 51 7.62 25.82 19.70
CA GLU A 51 6.30 25.72 20.34
C GLU A 51 6.30 24.73 21.51
N VAL A 52 6.99 23.59 21.38
CA VAL A 52 7.09 22.56 22.45
C VAL A 52 8.27 22.80 23.42
N GLY A 53 8.91 23.98 23.36
CA GLY A 53 9.98 24.38 24.29
C GLY A 53 11.32 23.67 24.04
N LYS A 54 11.56 23.18 22.82
CA LYS A 54 12.74 22.42 22.38
C LYS A 54 13.58 23.22 21.38
N SER A 55 13.87 24.48 21.73
CA SER A 55 14.63 25.43 20.93
C SER A 55 16.08 25.61 21.39
N ASP A 56 16.61 24.69 22.20
CA ASP A 56 18.00 24.75 22.62
C ASP A 56 18.96 24.50 21.45
N GLN A 57 20.17 25.05 21.53
CA GLN A 57 21.15 25.00 20.45
C GLN A 57 21.50 23.56 20.05
N ALA A 58 21.55 22.62 20.99
CA ALA A 58 21.87 21.22 20.70
C ALA A 58 20.74 20.54 19.91
N THR A 59 19.48 20.80 20.25
CA THR A 59 18.32 20.32 19.50
C THR A 59 18.28 20.88 18.08
N LEU A 60 18.54 22.18 17.90
CA LEU A 60 18.58 22.81 16.58
C LEU A 60 19.72 22.28 15.71
N GLN A 61 20.90 22.02 16.29
CA GLN A 61 22.01 21.37 15.57
C GLN A 61 21.67 19.95 15.12
N LYS A 62 20.94 19.17 15.94
CA LYS A 62 20.45 17.85 15.55
C LYS A 62 19.42 17.94 14.42
N LEU A 63 18.51 18.90 14.48
CA LEU A 63 17.58 19.18 13.38
C LEU A 63 18.36 19.49 12.09
N ASP A 64 19.35 20.38 12.15
CA ASP A 64 20.18 20.69 10.98
C ASP A 64 20.90 19.46 10.42
N ALA A 65 21.42 18.59 11.27
CA ALA A 65 22.06 17.35 10.85
C ALA A 65 21.07 16.40 10.14
N ILE A 66 19.87 16.20 10.69
CA ILE A 66 18.81 15.37 10.07
C ILE A 66 18.47 15.88 8.66
N TRP A 67 18.36 17.19 8.50
CA TRP A 67 17.92 17.79 7.24
C TRP A 67 19.02 17.97 6.20
N LYS A 68 20.30 17.76 6.56
CA LYS A 68 21.42 17.65 5.60
C LYS A 68 21.40 16.33 4.82
N ASP A 69 20.78 15.28 5.37
CA ASP A 69 20.67 14.00 4.69
C ASP A 69 19.58 14.03 3.61
N ASN A 70 19.99 14.42 2.40
CA ASN A 70 19.10 14.50 1.24
C ASN A 70 18.77 13.14 0.61
N GLN A 71 19.37 12.04 1.09
CA GLN A 71 19.04 10.69 0.61
C GLN A 71 17.74 10.18 1.23
N ARG A 72 17.36 10.73 2.39
CA ARG A 72 16.13 10.37 3.09
C ARG A 72 14.94 11.19 2.63
N THR A 73 13.77 10.55 2.67
CA THR A 73 12.50 11.23 2.36
C THR A 73 12.24 12.37 3.35
N ILE A 74 11.47 13.38 2.93
CA ILE A 74 11.03 14.48 3.80
C ILE A 74 10.28 13.92 5.01
N LEU A 75 9.46 12.91 4.79
CA LEU A 75 8.67 12.26 5.81
C LEU A 75 9.54 11.51 6.85
N ASP A 76 10.59 10.83 6.40
CA ASP A 76 11.56 10.17 7.30
C ASP A 76 12.33 11.18 8.14
N ARG A 77 12.75 12.31 7.55
CA ARG A 77 13.42 13.41 8.27
C ARG A 77 12.47 14.09 9.27
N ALA A 78 11.20 14.25 8.91
CA ALA A 78 10.18 14.81 9.79
C ALA A 78 9.95 13.93 11.03
N ALA A 79 9.87 12.61 10.87
CA ALA A 79 9.72 11.68 11.99
C ALA A 79 10.84 11.82 13.03
N ASP A 80 12.09 11.86 12.57
CA ASP A 80 13.23 11.99 13.49
C ASP A 80 13.27 13.38 14.14
N SER A 81 12.79 14.41 13.43
CA SER A 81 12.66 15.75 13.98
C SER A 81 11.59 15.82 15.09
N PHE A 82 10.46 15.12 14.93
CA PHE A 82 9.44 15.02 15.98
C PHE A 82 9.94 14.27 17.21
N ALA A 83 10.77 13.24 17.02
CA ALA A 83 11.40 12.50 18.11
C ALA A 83 12.37 13.36 18.96
N LEU A 84 12.90 14.46 18.42
CA LEU A 84 13.68 15.43 19.21
C LEU A 84 12.79 16.24 20.17
N GLY A 85 11.56 16.53 19.74
CA GLY A 85 10.64 17.41 20.47
C GLY A 85 9.79 16.70 21.51
N ASP A 86 9.46 15.43 21.27
CA ASP A 86 8.52 14.67 22.09
C ASP A 86 8.99 13.22 22.32
N ALA A 87 9.26 12.89 23.58
CA ALA A 87 9.68 11.55 23.98
C ALA A 87 8.58 10.49 23.75
N VAL A 88 7.30 10.88 23.80
CA VAL A 88 6.19 9.99 23.49
C VAL A 88 6.19 9.67 21.99
N ALA A 89 6.43 10.65 21.13
CA ALA A 89 6.58 10.43 19.69
C ALA A 89 7.75 9.49 19.38
N ALA A 90 8.89 9.70 20.04
CA ALA A 90 10.08 8.85 19.87
C ALA A 90 9.79 7.39 20.23
N LYS A 91 9.22 7.16 21.42
CA LYS A 91 8.84 5.82 21.89
C LYS A 91 7.79 5.18 20.98
N LEU A 92 6.76 5.94 20.60
CA LEU A 92 5.69 5.45 19.73
C LEU A 92 6.24 4.99 18.37
N MET A 93 7.15 5.76 17.77
CA MET A 93 7.76 5.39 16.50
C MET A 93 8.71 4.20 16.63
N GLN A 94 9.42 4.07 17.75
CA GLN A 94 10.24 2.89 18.03
C GLN A 94 9.38 1.63 18.11
N GLU A 95 8.32 1.64 18.91
CA GLU A 95 7.39 0.51 19.05
C GLU A 95 6.65 0.20 17.74
N ALA A 96 6.28 1.22 16.96
CA ALA A 96 5.62 1.01 15.67
C ALA A 96 6.55 0.34 14.65
N ARG A 97 7.85 0.65 14.66
CA ARG A 97 8.85 0.11 13.73
C ARG A 97 9.41 -1.25 14.16
N ASP A 98 9.29 -1.61 15.43
CA ASP A 98 9.76 -2.89 15.96
C ASP A 98 8.89 -4.05 15.45
N PRO A 99 9.45 -5.01 14.68
CA PRO A 99 8.72 -6.17 14.20
C PRO A 99 8.23 -7.10 15.32
N GLN A 100 8.88 -7.09 16.49
CA GLN A 100 8.56 -7.94 17.64
C GLN A 100 7.61 -7.26 18.63
N ALA A 101 7.38 -5.96 18.49
CA ALA A 101 6.41 -5.28 19.32
C ALA A 101 5.00 -5.89 19.11
N PRO A 102 4.13 -5.87 20.12
CA PRO A 102 2.74 -6.24 19.93
C PRO A 102 2.06 -5.26 18.95
N ALA A 103 1.08 -5.75 18.21
CA ALA A 103 0.25 -4.88 17.39
C ALA A 103 -0.61 -3.98 18.30
N PRO A 104 -0.66 -2.66 18.07
CA PRO A 104 -1.52 -1.76 18.84
C PRO A 104 -2.98 -2.18 18.69
N ILE A 105 -3.78 -2.11 19.75
CA ILE A 105 -5.22 -2.47 19.72
C ILE A 105 -6.14 -1.24 19.70
N VAL A 106 -5.57 -0.06 19.86
CA VAL A 106 -6.27 1.23 19.83
C VAL A 106 -5.37 2.27 19.18
N VAL A 107 -5.98 3.26 18.54
CA VAL A 107 -5.25 4.43 18.02
C VAL A 107 -4.67 5.22 19.20
N PRO A 108 -3.34 5.49 19.22
CA PRO A 108 -2.70 6.28 20.25
C PRO A 108 -3.36 7.65 20.46
N THR A 109 -3.52 8.06 21.72
CA THR A 109 -4.24 9.29 22.09
C THR A 109 -3.56 10.56 21.59
N VAL A 110 -2.25 10.52 21.33
CA VAL A 110 -1.48 11.64 20.77
C VAL A 110 -2.08 12.17 19.47
N PHE A 111 -2.68 11.30 18.65
CA PHE A 111 -3.30 11.69 17.39
C PHE A 111 -4.64 12.42 17.55
N LYS A 112 -5.28 12.28 18.71
CA LYS A 112 -6.57 12.91 19.07
C LYS A 112 -6.41 14.13 19.98
N ASN A 113 -5.19 14.46 20.40
CA ASN A 113 -4.95 15.60 21.28
C ASN A 113 -5.03 16.91 20.50
N GLU A 114 -6.18 17.57 20.52
CA GLU A 114 -6.40 18.85 19.80
C GLU A 114 -5.49 19.99 20.27
N LYS A 115 -4.91 19.89 21.48
CA LYS A 115 -3.91 20.87 21.95
C LYS A 115 -2.58 20.78 21.21
N ALA A 116 -2.28 19.63 20.60
CA ALA A 116 -1.10 19.46 19.78
C ALA A 116 -1.37 19.95 18.35
N SER A 117 -0.37 20.59 17.74
CA SER A 117 -0.50 21.16 16.40
C SER A 117 -0.97 20.12 15.38
N ALA A 118 -1.86 20.54 14.47
CA ALA A 118 -2.37 19.65 13.42
C ALA A 118 -1.24 19.12 12.53
N PHE A 119 -0.22 19.95 12.29
CA PHE A 119 0.99 19.57 11.55
C PHE A 119 1.73 18.40 12.21
N TYR A 120 1.94 18.46 13.52
CA TYR A 120 2.56 17.37 14.28
C TYR A 120 1.72 16.08 14.21
N ARG A 121 0.42 16.17 14.52
CA ARG A 121 -0.46 15.00 14.58
C ARG A 121 -0.60 14.30 13.23
N ALA A 122 -0.80 15.04 12.15
CA ALA A 122 -0.98 14.46 10.81
C ALA A 122 0.30 13.77 10.31
N ASN A 123 1.47 14.38 10.50
CA ASN A 123 2.73 13.84 9.99
C ASN A 123 3.28 12.70 10.85
N LEU A 124 3.14 12.78 12.18
CA LEU A 124 3.43 11.64 13.05
C LEU A 124 2.47 10.48 12.75
N GLY A 125 1.19 10.77 12.54
CA GLY A 125 0.17 9.78 12.21
C GLY A 125 0.44 9.08 10.87
N LEU A 126 0.85 9.82 9.85
CA LEU A 126 1.27 9.25 8.56
C LEU A 126 2.46 8.30 8.74
N MET A 127 3.46 8.70 9.52
CA MET A 127 4.63 7.86 9.76
C MET A 127 4.35 6.63 10.61
N TYR A 128 3.51 6.79 11.62
CA TYR A 128 3.01 5.69 12.42
C TYR A 128 2.26 4.67 11.55
N ALA A 129 1.33 5.14 10.71
CA ALA A 129 0.59 4.29 9.79
C ALA A 129 1.51 3.56 8.80
N ARG A 130 2.51 4.25 8.21
CA ARG A 130 3.51 3.61 7.34
C ARG A 130 4.27 2.49 8.06
N ALA A 131 4.68 2.70 9.31
CA ALA A 131 5.37 1.68 10.09
C ALA A 131 4.48 0.46 10.39
N LEU A 132 3.22 0.71 10.75
CA LEU A 132 2.22 -0.35 11.00
C LEU A 132 1.87 -1.16 9.75
N ILE A 133 1.77 -0.51 8.58
CA ILE A 133 1.51 -1.17 7.29
C ILE A 133 2.60 -2.19 6.96
N ASN A 134 3.87 -1.88 7.25
CA ASN A 134 4.99 -2.80 7.04
C ASN A 134 4.90 -4.05 7.93
N ARG A 135 4.13 -3.98 9.02
CA ARG A 135 3.84 -5.08 9.95
C ARG A 135 2.46 -5.71 9.71
N ARG A 136 1.81 -5.39 8.59
CA ARG A 136 0.44 -5.82 8.24
C ARG A 136 -0.64 -5.41 9.26
N VAL A 137 -0.40 -4.36 10.05
CA VAL A 137 -1.36 -3.80 11.02
C VAL A 137 -2.21 -2.72 10.34
N TYR A 138 -3.17 -3.13 9.52
CA TYR A 138 -3.91 -2.22 8.64
C TYR A 138 -5.07 -1.48 9.32
N GLU A 139 -5.71 -2.06 10.33
CA GLU A 139 -6.86 -1.45 11.01
C GLU A 139 -6.47 -0.13 11.69
N GLU A 140 -5.50 -0.16 12.59
CA GLU A 140 -5.05 1.01 13.35
C GLU A 140 -4.29 2.00 12.47
N ALA A 141 -3.58 1.51 11.45
CA ALA A 141 -2.97 2.38 10.45
C ALA A 141 -4.06 3.19 9.72
N LEU A 142 -5.12 2.55 9.23
CA LEU A 142 -6.21 3.23 8.56
C LEU A 142 -6.97 4.17 9.49
N ASP A 143 -7.30 3.72 10.70
CA ASP A 143 -8.02 4.53 11.67
C ASP A 143 -7.21 5.76 12.08
N THR A 144 -5.88 5.65 12.15
CA THR A 144 -4.99 6.80 12.32
C THR A 144 -5.06 7.74 11.12
N LEU A 145 -4.86 7.23 9.90
CA LEU A 145 -4.88 8.03 8.66
C LEU A 145 -6.22 8.76 8.45
N LYS A 146 -7.34 8.19 8.90
CA LYS A 146 -8.67 8.79 8.78
C LYS A 146 -8.89 10.01 9.67
N LEU A 147 -8.00 10.28 10.63
CA LEU A 147 -8.08 11.47 11.50
C LEU A 147 -7.63 12.76 10.80
N PHE A 148 -6.99 12.67 9.63
CA PHE A 148 -6.41 13.82 8.92
C PHE A 148 -6.56 13.70 7.41
N GLY A 149 -6.43 14.83 6.72
CA GLY A 149 -6.43 14.95 5.26
C GLY A 149 -5.03 14.81 4.65
N ALA A 150 -5.00 14.49 3.35
CA ALA A 150 -3.75 14.38 2.59
C ALA A 150 -2.99 15.72 2.53
N ASP A 151 -3.72 16.82 2.42
CA ASP A 151 -3.26 18.20 2.39
C ASP A 151 -2.61 18.68 3.70
N GLN A 152 -2.87 17.97 4.80
CA GLN A 152 -2.29 18.26 6.11
C GLN A 152 -0.90 17.61 6.30
N CYS A 153 -0.50 16.72 5.40
CA CYS A 153 0.75 15.98 5.46
C CYS A 153 1.85 16.67 4.62
N VAL A 154 3.10 16.53 5.03
CA VAL A 154 4.28 16.98 4.25
C VAL A 154 4.42 16.20 2.94
N ASP A 155 3.90 14.97 2.92
CA ASP A 155 3.88 14.08 1.76
C ASP A 155 2.46 13.55 1.49
N PRO A 156 1.62 14.31 0.76
CA PRO A 156 0.27 13.89 0.42
C PRO A 156 0.22 12.62 -0.45
N SER A 157 1.26 12.38 -1.26
CA SER A 157 1.34 11.17 -2.09
C SER A 157 1.53 9.92 -1.22
N ALA A 158 2.47 9.96 -0.28
CA ALA A 158 2.66 8.87 0.68
C ALA A 158 1.41 8.64 1.52
N TYR A 159 0.70 9.71 1.93
CA TYR A 159 -0.58 9.59 2.62
C TYR A 159 -1.60 8.78 1.82
N LEU A 160 -1.86 9.19 0.57
CA LEU A 160 -2.87 8.53 -0.26
C LEU A 160 -2.45 7.11 -0.60
N PHE A 161 -1.17 6.87 -0.86
CA PHE A 161 -0.64 5.53 -1.13
C PHE A 161 -0.85 4.59 0.07
N HIS A 162 -0.41 4.99 1.26
CA HIS A 162 -0.52 4.16 2.46
C HIS A 162 -1.98 3.93 2.88
N ARG A 163 -2.84 4.92 2.69
CA ARG A 163 -4.28 4.78 2.90
C ARG A 163 -4.90 3.78 1.91
N ALA A 164 -4.55 3.87 0.63
CA ALA A 164 -5.02 2.95 -0.41
C ALA A 164 -4.60 1.51 -0.12
N VAL A 165 -3.36 1.29 0.34
CA VAL A 165 -2.88 -0.05 0.74
C VAL A 165 -3.72 -0.63 1.87
N CYS A 166 -4.04 0.15 2.91
CA CYS A 166 -4.87 -0.33 4.01
C CYS A 166 -6.31 -0.64 3.55
N GLU A 167 -6.90 0.24 2.75
CA GLU A 167 -8.27 0.08 2.25
C GLU A 167 -8.38 -1.11 1.29
N HIS A 168 -7.38 -1.33 0.42
CA HIS A 168 -7.30 -2.49 -0.47
C HIS A 168 -7.14 -3.80 0.31
N ALA A 169 -6.19 -3.87 1.25
CA ALA A 169 -5.96 -5.07 2.06
C ALA A 169 -7.18 -5.47 2.89
N MET A 170 -7.92 -4.48 3.41
CA MET A 170 -9.17 -4.70 4.15
C MET A 170 -10.41 -4.80 3.26
N GLN A 171 -10.23 -4.95 1.94
CA GLN A 171 -11.31 -5.13 0.95
C GLN A 171 -12.36 -4.00 0.95
N ARG A 172 -11.98 -2.78 1.33
CA ARG A 172 -12.85 -1.60 1.29
C ARG A 172 -12.90 -1.02 -0.13
N LYS A 173 -13.44 -1.79 -1.08
CA LYS A 173 -13.39 -1.51 -2.53
C LYS A 173 -13.77 -0.06 -2.89
N VAL A 174 -14.86 0.45 -2.30
CA VAL A 174 -15.35 1.82 -2.57
C VAL A 174 -14.38 2.88 -2.04
N ASP A 175 -13.88 2.72 -0.82
CA ASP A 175 -12.94 3.66 -0.21
C ASP A 175 -11.59 3.61 -0.95
N ALA A 176 -11.07 2.41 -1.20
CA ALA A 176 -9.82 2.17 -1.91
C ALA A 176 -9.85 2.77 -3.32
N GLY A 177 -10.94 2.57 -4.07
CA GLY A 177 -11.11 3.15 -5.40
C GLY A 177 -11.07 4.67 -5.40
N LYS A 178 -11.73 5.32 -4.41
CA LYS A 178 -11.67 6.77 -4.24
C LYS A 178 -10.24 7.24 -3.92
N THR A 179 -9.59 6.62 -2.94
CA THR A 179 -8.23 7.00 -2.52
C THR A 179 -7.20 6.81 -3.64
N ILE A 180 -7.29 5.69 -4.39
CA ILE A 180 -6.43 5.43 -5.55
C ILE A 180 -6.70 6.45 -6.67
N GLY A 181 -7.96 6.79 -6.94
CA GLY A 181 -8.31 7.84 -7.89
C GLY A 181 -7.64 9.16 -7.53
N ARG A 182 -7.74 9.59 -6.27
CA ARG A 182 -7.05 10.79 -5.78
C ARG A 182 -5.53 10.72 -5.94
N LEU A 183 -4.92 9.57 -5.68
CA LEU A 183 -3.47 9.39 -5.87
C LEU A 183 -3.06 9.52 -7.34
N LEU A 184 -3.83 8.93 -8.25
CA LEU A 184 -3.55 8.89 -9.69
C LEU A 184 -4.03 10.13 -10.45
N GLU A 185 -4.82 11.00 -9.83
CA GLU A 185 -5.34 12.23 -10.44
C GLU A 185 -4.82 13.48 -9.72
N GLU A 186 -5.10 13.64 -8.42
CA GLU A 186 -4.73 14.83 -7.64
C GLU A 186 -3.24 14.86 -7.31
N ALA A 187 -2.67 13.74 -6.87
CA ALA A 187 -1.25 13.65 -6.49
C ALA A 187 -0.32 13.14 -7.60
N LEU A 188 -0.81 13.01 -8.84
CA LEU A 188 -0.09 12.33 -9.92
C LEU A 188 1.31 12.90 -10.17
N GLN A 189 1.43 14.23 -10.14
CA GLN A 189 2.67 14.95 -10.46
C GLN A 189 3.74 14.84 -9.38
N ILE A 190 3.33 14.66 -8.12
CA ILE A 190 4.23 14.57 -6.96
C ILE A 190 4.50 13.11 -6.57
N SER A 191 3.79 12.16 -7.15
CA SER A 191 3.85 10.76 -6.74
C SER A 191 5.04 10.02 -7.35
N PRO A 192 5.86 9.34 -6.53
CA PRO A 192 6.89 8.42 -7.01
C PRO A 192 6.30 7.33 -7.91
N ASP A 193 7.07 6.87 -8.90
CA ASP A 193 6.63 5.85 -9.86
C ASP A 193 6.14 4.57 -9.20
N ARG A 194 6.83 4.12 -8.14
CA ARG A 194 6.44 2.92 -7.38
C ARG A 194 5.03 3.03 -6.80
N TYR A 195 4.63 4.20 -6.30
CA TYR A 195 3.28 4.40 -5.77
C TYR A 195 2.25 4.34 -6.88
N LYS A 196 2.52 4.99 -8.02
CA LYS A 196 1.63 4.97 -9.20
C LYS A 196 1.45 3.55 -9.74
N THR A 197 2.54 2.79 -9.87
CA THR A 197 2.50 1.40 -10.36
C THR A 197 1.68 0.51 -9.43
N VAL A 198 1.99 0.51 -8.12
CA VAL A 198 1.27 -0.34 -7.16
C VAL A 198 -0.20 0.08 -7.04
N ALA A 199 -0.51 1.37 -7.05
CA ALA A 199 -1.89 1.86 -7.04
C ALA A 199 -2.68 1.44 -8.29
N THR A 200 -2.05 1.47 -9.46
CA THR A 200 -2.65 0.94 -10.69
C THR A 200 -2.92 -0.55 -10.55
N LEU A 201 -1.96 -1.34 -10.06
CA LEU A 201 -2.14 -2.78 -9.87
C LEU A 201 -3.28 -3.08 -8.89
N MET A 202 -3.38 -2.34 -7.78
CA MET A 202 -4.51 -2.45 -6.85
C MET A 202 -5.84 -2.14 -7.53
N LEU A 203 -5.91 -1.10 -8.37
CA LEU A 203 -7.12 -0.75 -9.11
C LEU A 203 -7.55 -1.85 -10.08
N LEU A 204 -6.60 -2.39 -10.84
CA LEU A 204 -6.83 -3.48 -11.79
C LEU A 204 -7.26 -4.75 -11.08
N ASP A 205 -6.62 -5.09 -9.96
CA ASP A 205 -7.01 -6.23 -9.12
C ASP A 205 -8.45 -6.07 -8.63
N MET A 206 -8.81 -4.90 -8.09
CA MET A 206 -10.17 -4.62 -7.63
C MET A 206 -11.23 -4.72 -8.73
N HIS A 207 -10.89 -4.51 -10.00
CA HIS A 207 -11.82 -4.73 -11.13
C HIS A 207 -12.20 -6.20 -11.29
N THR A 208 -11.35 -7.13 -10.88
CA THR A 208 -11.63 -8.57 -10.94
C THR A 208 -12.49 -9.05 -9.77
N TRP A 209 -12.57 -8.28 -8.68
CA TRP A 209 -13.29 -8.68 -7.48
C TRP A 209 -14.79 -8.80 -7.74
N LYS A 210 -15.31 -9.99 -7.45
CA LYS A 210 -16.74 -10.30 -7.41
C LYS A 210 -17.12 -10.67 -6.00
N ASP A 211 -18.34 -10.33 -5.62
CA ASP A 211 -18.86 -10.70 -4.31
C ASP A 211 -19.25 -12.18 -4.32
N LYS A 212 -18.97 -12.87 -3.21
CA LYS A 212 -19.35 -14.26 -2.94
C LYS A 212 -18.79 -15.29 -3.94
N ASP A 213 -17.68 -14.99 -4.59
CA ASP A 213 -16.92 -15.97 -5.36
C ASP A 213 -15.77 -16.59 -4.54
N LEU A 214 -15.06 -17.56 -5.12
CA LEU A 214 -13.89 -18.16 -4.47
C LEU A 214 -12.77 -17.14 -4.22
N GLY A 215 -12.65 -16.11 -5.06
CA GLY A 215 -11.67 -15.03 -4.85
C GLY A 215 -12.00 -14.19 -3.61
N ASP A 216 -13.28 -13.93 -3.36
CA ASP A 216 -13.76 -13.23 -2.17
C ASP A 216 -13.50 -14.03 -0.89
N ILE A 217 -13.68 -15.35 -0.96
CA ILE A 217 -13.31 -16.26 0.13
C ILE A 217 -11.79 -16.24 0.36
N ALA A 218 -10.99 -16.36 -0.70
CA ALA A 218 -9.52 -16.33 -0.60
C ALA A 218 -9.03 -15.04 0.05
N ARG A 219 -9.50 -13.87 -0.42
CA ARG A 219 -9.12 -12.59 0.19
C ARG A 219 -9.54 -12.51 1.67
N LYS A 220 -10.68 -13.09 2.06
CA LYS A 220 -11.10 -13.14 3.48
C LYS A 220 -10.19 -14.05 4.30
N MET A 221 -9.78 -15.19 3.75
CA MET A 221 -8.81 -16.08 4.39
C MET A 221 -7.46 -15.39 4.58
N ASP A 222 -6.97 -14.64 3.59
CA ASP A 222 -5.73 -13.84 3.73
C ASP A 222 -5.84 -12.82 4.88
N ASN A 223 -7.03 -12.21 5.04
CA ASN A 223 -7.29 -11.30 6.16
C ASN A 223 -7.32 -12.01 7.51
N ILE A 224 -7.85 -13.24 7.58
CA ILE A 224 -7.83 -14.07 8.79
C ILE A 224 -6.39 -14.46 9.14
N GLU A 225 -5.61 -14.96 8.17
CA GLU A 225 -4.19 -15.30 8.33
C GLU A 225 -3.43 -14.11 8.91
N ARG A 226 -3.51 -12.96 8.23
CA ARG A 226 -2.87 -11.73 8.70
C ARG A 226 -3.23 -11.39 10.14
N ARG A 227 -4.52 -11.51 10.51
CA ARG A 227 -4.97 -11.21 11.88
C ARG A 227 -4.38 -12.20 12.87
N LEU A 228 -4.26 -13.47 12.51
CA LEU A 228 -3.60 -14.48 13.36
C LEU A 228 -2.10 -14.22 13.49
N ASP A 229 -1.41 -13.83 12.41
CA ASP A 229 0.03 -13.46 12.43
C ASP A 229 0.31 -12.33 13.43
N ILE A 230 -0.58 -11.34 13.52
CA ILE A 230 -0.45 -10.21 14.47
C ILE A 230 -1.13 -10.50 15.82
N ALA A 231 -1.30 -11.78 16.17
CA ALA A 231 -1.85 -12.28 17.43
C ALA A 231 -3.30 -11.82 17.75
N ARG A 232 -4.13 -11.56 16.72
CA ARG A 232 -5.54 -11.16 16.87
C ARG A 232 -6.49 -12.32 16.60
N GLY A 233 -6.45 -13.36 17.43
CA GLY A 233 -7.39 -14.49 17.37
C GLY A 233 -8.79 -14.24 17.97
N GLY A 234 -9.13 -12.98 18.30
CA GLY A 234 -10.36 -12.65 19.06
C GLY A 234 -11.68 -12.80 18.28
N PRO A 235 -12.81 -12.30 18.86
CA PRO A 235 -14.16 -12.49 18.32
C PRO A 235 -14.35 -12.06 16.87
N GLU A 236 -13.67 -11.00 16.45
CA GLU A 236 -13.70 -10.50 15.08
C GLU A 236 -13.12 -11.51 14.07
N THR A 237 -12.02 -12.18 14.43
CA THR A 237 -11.39 -13.20 13.57
C THR A 237 -12.27 -14.44 13.48
N HIS A 238 -12.86 -14.86 14.61
CA HIS A 238 -13.84 -15.94 14.61
C HIS A 238 -15.09 -15.59 13.76
N ARG A 239 -15.52 -14.34 13.76
CA ARG A 239 -16.63 -13.87 12.91
C ARG A 239 -16.28 -14.03 11.42
N GLN A 240 -15.09 -13.62 11.00
CA GLN A 240 -14.63 -13.76 9.62
C GLN A 240 -14.50 -15.24 9.22
N GLN A 241 -13.98 -16.10 10.11
CA GLN A 241 -13.89 -17.54 9.88
C GLN A 241 -15.29 -18.17 9.66
N ARG A 242 -16.28 -17.81 10.48
CA ARG A 242 -17.67 -18.26 10.28
C ARG A 242 -18.25 -17.77 8.97
N GLU A 243 -17.96 -16.52 8.58
CA GLU A 243 -18.40 -15.99 7.29
C GLU A 243 -17.83 -16.78 6.11
N VAL A 244 -16.56 -17.19 6.19
CA VAL A 244 -15.92 -18.05 5.19
C VAL A 244 -16.64 -19.41 5.09
N LEU A 245 -16.88 -20.08 6.23
CA LEU A 245 -17.59 -21.37 6.26
C LEU A 245 -18.98 -21.25 5.61
N ASN A 246 -19.76 -20.23 6.01
CA ASN A 246 -21.10 -20.01 5.48
C ASN A 246 -21.09 -19.79 3.95
N ARG A 247 -20.09 -19.06 3.43
CA ARG A 247 -19.98 -18.80 1.99
C ARG A 247 -19.56 -20.05 1.22
N LEU A 248 -18.68 -20.87 1.78
CA LEU A 248 -18.33 -22.17 1.19
C LEU A 248 -19.56 -23.08 1.12
N ASP A 249 -20.36 -23.15 2.18
CA ASP A 249 -21.61 -23.93 2.21
C ASP A 249 -22.62 -23.42 1.16
N GLU A 250 -22.76 -22.10 1.00
CA GLU A 250 -23.60 -21.51 -0.05
C GLU A 250 -23.13 -21.92 -1.46
N LEU A 251 -21.82 -21.97 -1.70
CA LEU A 251 -21.26 -22.38 -2.99
C LEU A 251 -21.46 -23.87 -3.24
N ILE A 252 -21.26 -24.72 -2.23
CA ILE A 252 -21.51 -26.17 -2.31
C ILE A 252 -22.97 -26.41 -2.70
N LYS A 253 -23.91 -25.80 -1.97
CA LYS A 253 -25.36 -25.91 -2.27
C LYS A 253 -25.70 -25.46 -3.69
N LYS A 254 -25.09 -24.37 -4.17
CA LYS A 254 -25.28 -23.89 -5.56
C LYS A 254 -24.79 -24.92 -6.58
N LEU A 255 -23.61 -25.50 -6.37
CA LEU A 255 -23.03 -26.50 -7.28
C LEU A 255 -23.81 -27.81 -7.27
N GLU A 256 -24.24 -28.29 -6.10
CA GLU A 256 -25.10 -29.47 -5.97
C GLU A 256 -26.43 -29.28 -6.73
N ASN A 257 -27.05 -28.10 -6.60
CA ASN A 257 -28.28 -27.77 -7.30
C ASN A 257 -28.09 -27.62 -8.82
N GLN A 258 -26.92 -27.18 -9.28
CA GLN A 258 -26.59 -27.14 -10.70
C GLN A 258 -26.40 -28.56 -11.27
N ASN A 259 -25.78 -29.46 -10.51
CA ASN A 259 -25.60 -30.86 -10.92
C ASN A 259 -26.93 -31.62 -11.00
N LYS A 260 -27.90 -31.31 -10.12
CA LYS A 260 -29.26 -31.88 -10.18
C LYS A 260 -30.08 -31.40 -11.39
N LYS A 261 -29.70 -30.31 -12.06
CA LYS A 261 -30.43 -29.72 -13.21
C LYS A 261 -29.89 -30.13 -14.58
N LYS A 262 -28.87 -30.98 -14.67
CA LYS A 262 -28.51 -31.62 -15.94
C LYS A 262 -29.56 -32.72 -16.22
N PRO A 263 -30.28 -32.70 -17.36
CA PRO A 263 -31.09 -33.84 -17.75
C PRO A 263 -30.17 -35.05 -17.81
N GLY A 264 -30.50 -36.07 -17.02
CA GLY A 264 -29.91 -37.38 -17.21
C GLY A 264 -30.24 -37.83 -18.63
N ASP A 265 -29.20 -38.20 -19.37
CA ASP A 265 -29.39 -38.99 -20.58
C ASP A 265 -30.15 -40.26 -20.15
N PRO A 266 -31.33 -40.57 -20.73
CA PRO A 266 -32.03 -41.80 -20.42
C PRO A 266 -31.20 -42.94 -21.00
N LYS A 267 -30.53 -43.71 -20.15
CA LYS A 267 -30.15 -45.08 -20.50
C LYS A 267 -31.30 -45.98 -20.08
N ASP A 268 -32.12 -46.32 -21.08
CA ASP A 268 -33.10 -47.41 -21.08
C ASP A 268 -32.48 -48.69 -20.50
N GLY A 269 -33.11 -49.28 -19.46
CA GLY A 269 -33.81 -50.58 -19.48
C GLY A 269 -32.85 -51.80 -19.55
N ASP A 270 -32.89 -52.83 -18.70
CA ASP A 270 -33.98 -53.42 -17.91
C ASP A 270 -33.39 -54.37 -16.81
N PRO A 271 -34.18 -54.86 -15.84
CA PRO A 271 -33.75 -55.53 -14.62
C PRO A 271 -33.65 -57.06 -14.77
N LYS A 272 -32.78 -57.71 -13.98
CA LYS A 272 -32.95 -59.11 -13.63
C LYS A 272 -32.57 -59.39 -12.17
N ASP A 273 -33.57 -59.84 -11.45
CA ASP A 273 -33.53 -60.42 -10.11
C ASP A 273 -32.67 -61.70 -10.05
N GLY A 274 -31.89 -61.84 -8.97
CA GLY A 274 -31.19 -63.07 -8.58
C GLY A 274 -30.60 -62.93 -7.16
N PRO A 275 -30.72 -63.94 -6.27
CA PRO A 275 -30.61 -63.79 -4.81
C PRO A 275 -29.15 -63.75 -4.29
N PRO A 276 -28.90 -63.34 -3.03
CA PRO A 276 -27.57 -62.99 -2.55
C PRO A 276 -26.74 -64.23 -2.21
N LYS A 277 -25.43 -64.17 -2.50
CA LYS A 277 -24.45 -65.12 -1.95
C LYS A 277 -23.26 -64.38 -1.37
N ASP A 278 -23.03 -64.68 -0.10
CA ASP A 278 -21.84 -64.39 0.69
C ASP A 278 -20.58 -65.03 0.09
N GLY A 279 -19.42 -64.41 0.31
CA GLY A 279 -18.12 -65.06 0.12
C GLY A 279 -16.95 -64.10 -0.09
N GLN A 280 -16.00 -64.16 0.85
CA GLN A 280 -14.58 -63.71 0.88
C GLN A 280 -13.99 -63.11 -0.41
N GLY A 281 -13.18 -62.05 -0.40
CA GLY A 281 -11.96 -61.81 0.38
C GLY A 281 -10.90 -61.16 -0.57
N ASP A 282 -9.83 -60.61 -0.02
CA ASP A 282 -8.68 -59.93 -0.67
C ASP A 282 -8.88 -58.48 -1.13
N GLU A 283 -8.00 -57.50 -0.88
CA GLU A 283 -6.76 -57.41 -0.09
C GLU A 283 -6.46 -55.90 0.04
N CYS A 284 -6.14 -55.43 1.24
CA CYS A 284 -5.51 -54.12 1.46
C CYS A 284 -4.09 -54.41 1.97
N PRO A 285 -3.01 -53.88 1.36
CA PRO A 285 -1.69 -54.07 1.92
C PRO A 285 -1.47 -53.09 3.08
N ASP A 286 -1.56 -53.63 4.30
CA ASP A 286 -0.96 -53.06 5.50
C ASP A 286 0.57 -53.27 5.45
N GLY A 287 1.29 -52.33 6.03
CA GLY A 287 2.74 -52.33 6.09
C GLY A 287 3.27 -51.42 7.21
N GLY A 288 2.71 -51.53 8.41
CA GLY A 288 3.29 -50.96 9.62
C GLY A 288 4.53 -51.74 10.10
N GLY A 289 5.69 -51.07 10.15
CA GLY A 289 6.90 -51.52 10.85
C GLY A 289 7.26 -50.59 12.01
N LYS A 290 7.40 -51.15 13.22
CA LYS A 290 7.61 -50.48 14.52
C LYS A 290 9.03 -49.89 14.74
N PRO A 291 9.23 -49.06 15.80
CA PRO A 291 10.32 -48.09 15.95
C PRO A 291 11.54 -48.57 16.75
N GLY A 292 12.69 -47.92 16.55
CA GLY A 292 13.93 -48.05 17.32
C GLY A 292 14.89 -46.86 17.06
N PRO A 293 15.88 -46.57 17.92
CA PRO A 293 15.98 -45.27 18.59
C PRO A 293 17.13 -44.35 18.14
N GLY A 294 16.91 -43.03 18.27
CA GLY A 294 17.90 -42.03 18.68
C GLY A 294 19.00 -41.61 17.68
N SER A 295 18.87 -40.40 17.13
CA SER A 295 19.98 -39.43 17.04
C SER A 295 19.49 -38.07 16.54
N SER A 296 19.68 -37.07 17.39
CA SER A 296 19.66 -35.64 17.10
C SER A 296 20.79 -35.24 16.13
N GLY A 297 20.46 -34.50 15.07
CA GLY A 297 21.43 -33.79 14.22
C GLY A 297 20.75 -33.13 13.01
N PRO A 298 21.00 -31.84 12.71
CA PRO A 298 20.50 -31.20 11.50
C PRO A 298 21.29 -31.65 10.26
N PRO A 299 20.68 -31.73 9.06
CA PRO A 299 21.42 -32.07 7.84
C PRO A 299 22.41 -30.96 7.46
N ASP A 300 23.70 -31.31 7.41
CA ASP A 300 24.77 -30.49 6.85
C ASP A 300 24.57 -30.29 5.33
N GLY A 301 24.71 -29.05 4.85
CA GLY A 301 24.87 -28.81 3.41
C GLY A 301 24.47 -27.47 2.79
N VAL A 302 24.10 -26.42 3.54
CA VAL A 302 23.84 -25.10 2.92
C VAL A 302 24.48 -23.97 3.73
N ASN A 303 25.60 -23.45 3.23
CA ASN A 303 26.28 -22.27 3.76
C ASN A 303 25.34 -21.03 3.70
N PRO A 304 25.27 -20.21 4.77
CA PRO A 304 24.60 -18.91 4.70
C PRO A 304 25.42 -17.94 3.83
N PRO A 305 24.81 -17.17 2.90
CA PRO A 305 25.55 -16.20 2.10
C PRO A 305 26.05 -15.04 2.97
N SER A 306 27.37 -14.82 2.97
CA SER A 306 28.07 -13.86 3.83
C SER A 306 28.35 -12.50 3.18
N SER A 307 27.59 -12.10 2.15
CA SER A 307 27.70 -10.78 1.52
C SER A 307 26.35 -10.26 1.02
N PRO A 308 25.94 -9.01 1.33
CA PRO A 308 24.73 -8.40 0.78
C PRO A 308 24.81 -8.24 -0.74
N ALA A 309 23.71 -8.52 -1.46
CA ALA A 309 23.63 -8.35 -2.90
C ALA A 309 23.81 -6.87 -3.30
N ASN A 310 24.71 -6.60 -4.24
CA ASN A 310 25.01 -5.26 -4.79
C ASN A 310 24.10 -4.88 -5.99
N ASP A 311 22.94 -5.51 -6.14
CA ASP A 311 22.08 -5.34 -7.33
C ASP A 311 21.16 -4.09 -7.27
N ILE A 312 21.56 -3.04 -6.55
CA ILE A 312 20.96 -1.71 -6.70
C ILE A 312 21.79 -0.91 -7.70
N GLY A 313 21.68 -1.31 -8.98
CA GLY A 313 22.16 -0.51 -10.10
C GLY A 313 21.18 0.61 -10.43
N ASN A 314 21.60 1.84 -10.18
CA ASN A 314 21.00 3.09 -10.65
C ASN A 314 20.69 3.06 -12.16
N PRO A 315 19.43 3.24 -12.63
CA PRO A 315 19.15 3.44 -14.06
C PRO A 315 19.38 4.92 -14.41
N GLY A 316 20.60 5.40 -14.20
CA GLY A 316 21.08 6.70 -14.62
C GLY A 316 21.83 6.55 -15.94
N GLY A 317 21.11 6.26 -17.03
CA GLY A 317 21.67 6.14 -18.38
C GLY A 317 20.82 6.93 -19.37
N ALA A 318 21.43 7.91 -20.02
CA ALA A 318 20.79 8.85 -20.93
C ALA A 318 19.99 8.14 -22.05
N GLY A 319 18.68 8.18 -21.91
CA GLY A 319 17.72 7.75 -22.91
C GLY A 319 16.33 7.91 -22.32
N LYS A 320 15.52 8.82 -22.89
CA LYS A 320 14.13 9.08 -22.46
C LYS A 320 13.35 7.76 -22.51
N THR A 321 13.29 7.06 -21.39
CA THR A 321 12.55 5.81 -21.19
C THR A 321 11.76 5.98 -19.90
N GLY A 322 10.45 5.73 -19.95
CA GLY A 322 9.54 5.95 -18.81
C GLY A 322 8.57 7.15 -18.95
N ALA A 323 8.58 7.88 -20.07
CA ALA A 323 7.52 8.84 -20.36
C ALA A 323 6.26 8.10 -20.83
N VAL A 324 5.47 7.59 -19.88
CA VAL A 324 4.13 7.09 -20.17
C VAL A 324 3.22 8.29 -20.38
N ASP A 325 2.64 8.43 -21.58
CA ASP A 325 1.65 9.45 -21.88
C ASP A 325 0.40 9.24 -21.01
N PRO A 326 0.10 10.14 -20.06
CA PRO A 326 -0.99 9.94 -19.09
C PRO A 326 -2.37 9.85 -19.73
N GLN A 327 -2.58 10.51 -20.87
CA GLN A 327 -3.85 10.50 -21.61
C GLN A 327 -4.06 9.16 -22.32
N LYS A 328 -2.99 8.63 -22.94
CA LYS A 328 -3.01 7.28 -23.52
C LYS A 328 -3.21 6.22 -22.45
N PHE A 329 -2.58 6.38 -21.29
CA PHE A 329 -2.74 5.46 -20.16
C PHE A 329 -4.18 5.45 -19.61
N LYS A 330 -4.81 6.62 -19.45
CA LYS A 330 -6.21 6.72 -18.99
C LYS A 330 -7.19 6.03 -19.96
N LYS A 331 -6.98 6.18 -21.28
CA LYS A 331 -7.77 5.48 -22.30
C LYS A 331 -7.51 3.97 -22.29
N LEU A 332 -6.25 3.58 -22.17
CA LEU A 332 -5.83 2.18 -22.10
C LEU A 332 -6.46 1.45 -20.90
N VAL A 333 -6.53 2.10 -19.73
CA VAL A 333 -7.19 1.56 -18.53
C VAL A 333 -8.71 1.46 -18.73
N ALA A 334 -9.34 2.45 -19.36
CA ALA A 334 -10.78 2.45 -19.63
C ALA A 334 -11.21 1.36 -20.62
N ASP A 335 -10.39 1.08 -21.63
CA ASP A 335 -10.72 0.17 -22.74
C ASP A 335 -10.05 -1.20 -22.64
N TRP A 336 -9.27 -1.48 -21.58
CA TRP A 336 -8.43 -2.68 -21.45
C TRP A 336 -9.15 -4.00 -21.78
N GLY A 337 -10.38 -4.16 -21.27
CA GLY A 337 -11.21 -5.35 -21.46
C GLY A 337 -11.82 -5.50 -22.86
N ARG A 338 -11.69 -4.49 -23.73
CA ARG A 338 -12.19 -4.47 -25.11
C ARG A 338 -11.06 -4.54 -26.16
N LEU A 339 -9.81 -4.43 -25.73
CA LEU A 339 -8.64 -4.46 -26.61
C LEU A 339 -8.38 -5.88 -27.16
N PRO A 340 -8.05 -6.03 -28.44
CA PRO A 340 -7.56 -7.29 -28.99
C PRO A 340 -6.29 -7.81 -28.30
N PRO A 341 -6.05 -9.13 -28.24
CA PRO A 341 -4.89 -9.72 -27.54
C PRO A 341 -3.51 -9.27 -28.04
N GLY A 342 -3.42 -8.73 -29.26
CA GLY A 342 -2.19 -8.12 -29.80
C GLY A 342 -1.89 -6.75 -29.19
N GLU A 343 -2.92 -5.92 -29.03
CA GLU A 343 -2.81 -4.56 -28.49
C GLU A 343 -2.59 -4.58 -26.98
N GLN A 344 -3.23 -5.51 -26.26
CA GLN A 344 -2.95 -5.74 -24.84
C GLN A 344 -1.47 -6.09 -24.60
N ARG A 345 -0.87 -6.95 -25.44
CA ARG A 345 0.55 -7.32 -25.32
C ARG A 345 1.49 -6.15 -25.61
N GLN A 346 1.19 -5.31 -26.60
CA GLN A 346 1.99 -4.12 -26.88
C GLN A 346 1.90 -3.10 -25.74
N ALA A 347 0.70 -2.88 -25.20
CA ALA A 347 0.50 -2.01 -24.06
C ALA A 347 1.19 -2.52 -22.79
N LEU A 348 1.24 -3.85 -22.59
CA LEU A 348 2.04 -4.47 -21.52
C LEU A 348 3.53 -4.28 -21.73
N GLN A 349 4.03 -4.47 -22.95
CA GLN A 349 5.44 -4.26 -23.26
C GLN A 349 5.85 -2.80 -23.07
N GLU A 350 4.96 -1.86 -23.38
CA GLU A 350 5.15 -0.43 -23.15
C GLU A 350 5.11 -0.09 -21.66
N LEU A 351 4.13 -0.63 -20.92
CA LEU A 351 4.01 -0.47 -19.47
C LEU A 351 5.24 -1.02 -18.74
N THR A 352 5.75 -2.17 -19.17
CA THR A 352 6.90 -2.87 -18.57
C THR A 352 8.25 -2.41 -19.14
N ARG A 353 8.27 -1.45 -20.07
CA ARG A 353 9.50 -0.96 -20.69
C ARG A 353 10.38 -0.25 -19.66
N GLY A 354 11.61 -0.72 -19.48
CA GLY A 354 12.56 -0.18 -18.49
C GLY A 354 12.38 -0.73 -17.06
N MET A 355 11.42 -1.64 -16.82
CA MET A 355 11.31 -2.34 -15.54
C MET A 355 12.33 -3.47 -15.43
N ALA A 356 12.80 -3.75 -14.21
CA ALA A 356 13.63 -4.93 -13.94
C ALA A 356 12.86 -6.25 -14.26
N PRO A 357 13.55 -7.31 -14.73
CA PRO A 357 12.92 -8.54 -15.23
C PRO A 357 11.91 -9.16 -14.27
N ARG A 358 12.19 -9.15 -12.96
CA ARG A 358 11.30 -9.70 -11.93
C ARG A 358 9.92 -9.01 -11.86
N TYR A 359 9.88 -7.69 -12.08
CA TYR A 359 8.62 -6.93 -12.09
C TYR A 359 7.88 -7.08 -13.42
N ARG A 360 8.62 -7.17 -14.53
CA ARG A 360 8.08 -7.46 -15.85
C ARG A 360 7.35 -8.80 -15.86
N GLU A 361 7.99 -9.84 -15.35
CA GLU A 361 7.43 -11.19 -15.29
C GLU A 361 6.16 -11.25 -14.42
N SER A 362 6.18 -10.57 -13.27
CA SER A 362 5.02 -10.50 -12.37
C SER A 362 3.81 -9.84 -13.04
N ILE A 363 4.04 -8.74 -13.78
CA ILE A 363 3.01 -8.01 -14.51
C ILE A 363 2.51 -8.83 -15.72
N GLU A 364 3.41 -9.37 -16.54
CA GLU A 364 3.05 -10.19 -17.70
C GLU A 364 2.28 -11.45 -17.31
N ASN A 365 2.64 -12.11 -16.19
CA ASN A 365 1.91 -13.26 -15.66
C ASN A 365 0.52 -12.87 -15.14
N TYR A 366 0.40 -11.75 -14.42
CA TYR A 366 -0.90 -11.23 -13.98
C TYR A 366 -1.85 -10.97 -15.16
N PHE A 367 -1.38 -10.30 -16.21
CA PHE A 367 -2.21 -10.02 -17.38
C PHE A 367 -2.46 -11.24 -18.27
N ARG A 368 -1.51 -12.18 -18.37
CA ARG A 368 -1.73 -13.48 -19.04
C ARG A 368 -2.86 -14.28 -18.35
N ASN A 369 -2.94 -14.20 -17.03
CA ASN A 369 -4.00 -14.85 -16.24
C ASN A 369 -5.35 -14.13 -16.37
N LEU A 370 -5.36 -12.81 -16.60
CA LEU A 370 -6.58 -12.04 -16.89
C LEU A 370 -7.22 -12.42 -18.23
N THR A 371 -6.42 -12.73 -19.27
CA THR A 371 -6.93 -13.06 -20.60
C THR A 371 -7.33 -14.53 -20.76
N ASN A 372 -6.83 -15.43 -19.89
CA ASN A 372 -7.09 -16.87 -19.97
C ASN A 372 -7.67 -17.42 -18.65
N PRO A 373 -8.99 -17.26 -18.39
CA PRO A 373 -9.64 -17.80 -17.19
C PRO A 373 -9.62 -19.35 -17.09
N ALA A 374 -9.20 -20.05 -18.14
CA ALA A 374 -9.05 -21.52 -18.16
C ALA A 374 -7.79 -22.02 -17.43
N LEU A 375 -6.79 -21.17 -17.18
CA LEU A 375 -5.57 -21.54 -16.43
C LEU A 375 -5.73 -21.45 -14.91
N ASN A 376 -6.84 -20.88 -14.41
CA ASN A 376 -7.24 -20.88 -12.99
C ASN A 376 -8.08 -22.10 -12.59
N ARG A 377 -8.16 -23.13 -13.45
CA ARG A 377 -8.73 -24.45 -13.12
C ARG A 377 -7.65 -25.51 -13.16
N LYS A 378 -6.79 -25.54 -12.15
CA LYS A 378 -6.22 -26.77 -11.62
C LYS A 378 -6.12 -26.65 -10.12
#